data_AF-A0A9D2SXB0-F1
#
_entry.id   AF-A0A9D2SXB0-F1
#
_cell.length_a   1.000
_cell.length_b   1.000
_cell.length_c   1.000
_cell.angle_alpha   90.00
_cell.angle_beta   90.00
_cell.angle_gamma   90.00
#
_symmetry.space_group_name_H-M   'P 1'
#
loop_
_entity.id
_entity.type
_entity.pdbx_description
1 polymer ?
#
loop_
_entity_poly.entity_id
_entity_poly.type
_entity_poly.pdbx_seq_one_letter_code
_entity_poly.pdbx_strand_id
1 'polypeptide(L)'
;MIGQRVEIWREEEYSYPAAYGFIPILVSYLHEDDVKRPAMVVVPGGAYRYVSPSEGDIVARRFYEKGYNVFVLAYTVNYLDEPLKMQPLNDISRAVRIIRRHAEKLHVDPDKVVVCGFSAGGHLCASLCVHYKDIQDPRPEYAGLSNRPDAAVLSYPVITSGKYANRESFLALLGADPSEEELEYMTLEKQVTADMPPCFLWQTASDKSVPVENSYLFAQALKNSGVPYAHHVFSDGVHGMSDASEDWLEGKYRENYTLEQIVRLADAVREGKTDYPPEKSEEILAEVGLKGRKQEKWTPEEKEQLHAVLPEVGMWPELAERWLNRQLK
;
A
#
# COMPACT_ATOMS: atom_id res chain seq x y z
N MET A 1 18.77 1.07 12.01
CA MET A 1 17.71 1.65 12.85
C MET A 1 16.35 1.23 12.30
N ILE A 2 15.63 0.39 13.05
CA ILE A 2 14.30 -0.09 12.68
C ILE A 2 13.26 0.57 13.60
N GLY A 3 12.14 1.00 13.04
CA GLY A 3 11.00 1.52 13.79
C GLY A 3 10.99 3.03 14.02
N GLN A 4 11.88 3.80 13.38
CA GLN A 4 11.82 5.26 13.49
C GLN A 4 10.60 5.78 12.74
N ARG A 5 9.82 6.62 13.42
CA ARG A 5 8.58 7.20 12.92
C ARG A 5 8.79 8.63 12.44
N VAL A 6 8.18 8.96 11.31
CA VAL A 6 8.18 10.29 10.72
C VAL A 6 6.77 10.61 10.25
N GLU A 7 6.16 11.65 10.80
CA GLU A 7 4.90 12.22 10.27
C GLU A 7 5.17 12.86 8.91
N ILE A 8 4.32 12.56 7.93
CA ILE A 8 4.54 13.05 6.55
C ILE A 8 3.98 14.46 6.33
N TRP A 9 3.07 14.87 7.20
CA TRP A 9 2.50 16.21 7.25
C TRP A 9 2.82 16.86 8.58
N ARG A 10 2.79 18.19 8.60
CA ARG A 10 2.68 18.93 9.87
C ARG A 10 1.22 18.97 10.28
N GLU A 11 0.96 19.11 11.57
CA GLU A 11 -0.40 19.17 12.12
C GLU A 11 -1.25 20.24 11.43
N GLU A 12 -0.67 21.41 11.13
CA GLU A 12 -1.35 22.49 10.43
C GLU A 12 -1.59 22.25 8.92
N GLU A 13 -0.91 21.28 8.31
CA GLU A 13 -1.02 20.94 6.89
C GLU A 13 -2.04 19.83 6.62
N TYR A 14 -2.38 19.03 7.63
CA TYR A 14 -3.17 17.84 7.48
C TYR A 14 -4.59 18.03 8.01
N SER A 15 -5.56 17.91 7.12
CA SER A 15 -6.98 18.05 7.46
C SER A 15 -7.80 16.99 6.74
N TYR A 16 -7.85 15.78 7.32
CA TYR A 16 -8.84 14.78 6.95
C TYR A 16 -9.87 14.65 8.10
N PRO A 17 -11.18 14.89 7.87
CA PRO A 17 -12.17 14.97 8.94
C PRO A 17 -12.21 13.75 9.85
N ALA A 18 -12.09 12.55 9.26
CA ALA A 18 -12.16 11.28 9.99
C ALA A 18 -10.78 10.74 10.43
N ALA A 19 -9.77 11.60 10.52
CA ALA A 19 -8.47 11.24 11.06
C ALA A 19 -8.43 11.25 12.60
N TYR A 20 -9.27 12.07 13.25
CA TYR A 20 -9.33 12.20 14.71
C TYR A 20 -7.94 12.39 15.36
N GLY A 21 -7.14 13.30 14.80
CA GLY A 21 -5.78 13.61 15.25
C GLY A 21 -4.70 12.61 14.83
N PHE A 22 -5.03 11.64 13.98
CA PHE A 22 -4.03 10.89 13.24
C PHE A 22 -3.35 11.80 12.22
N ILE A 23 -2.04 11.63 12.04
CA ILE A 23 -1.30 12.16 10.90
C ILE A 23 -0.61 10.95 10.25
N PRO A 24 -0.72 10.78 8.92
CA PRO A 24 -0.03 9.73 8.20
C PRO A 24 1.48 9.70 8.47
N ILE A 25 2.05 8.50 8.55
CA ILE A 25 3.44 8.30 8.97
C ILE A 25 4.22 7.37 8.05
N LEU A 26 5.54 7.54 8.06
CA LEU A 26 6.52 6.55 7.61
C LEU A 26 7.17 5.89 8.83
N VAL A 27 7.30 4.56 8.77
CA VAL A 27 8.11 3.77 9.71
C VAL A 27 9.31 3.19 8.96
N SER A 28 10.52 3.56 9.36
CA SER A 28 11.74 3.21 8.63
C SER A 28 12.45 1.96 9.14
N TYR A 29 13.09 1.25 8.21
CA TYR A 29 13.95 0.09 8.39
C TYR A 29 15.27 0.40 7.67
N LEU A 30 16.19 1.04 8.39
CA LEU A 30 17.44 1.56 7.83
C LEU A 30 18.62 0.71 8.26
N HIS A 31 19.55 0.44 7.34
CA HIS A 31 20.83 -0.17 7.70
C HIS A 31 21.66 0.84 8.52
N GLU A 32 22.43 0.35 9.49
CA GLU A 32 23.29 1.20 10.34
C GLU A 32 24.72 1.23 9.77
N ASP A 33 24.81 1.59 8.49
CA ASP A 33 26.05 1.79 7.75
C ASP A 33 25.95 3.01 6.83
N ASP A 34 27.09 3.47 6.32
CA ASP A 34 27.15 4.64 5.43
C ASP A 34 26.87 4.28 3.95
N VAL A 35 26.40 3.06 3.66
CA VAL A 35 26.21 2.60 2.29
C VAL A 35 24.91 3.17 1.73
N LYS A 36 25.00 3.92 0.63
CA LYS A 36 23.81 4.38 -0.11
C LYS A 36 23.10 3.20 -0.77
N ARG A 37 21.81 3.06 -0.51
CA ARG A 37 20.97 1.92 -0.90
C ARG A 37 19.72 2.37 -1.67
N PRO A 38 19.14 1.53 -2.53
CA PRO A 38 17.80 1.77 -3.03
C PRO A 38 16.80 1.83 -1.87
N ALA A 39 15.77 2.66 -2.01
CA ALA A 39 14.67 2.72 -1.07
C ALA A 39 13.48 1.87 -1.54
N MET A 40 12.80 1.23 -0.60
CA MET A 40 11.51 0.56 -0.83
C MET A 40 10.44 1.23 0.03
N VAL A 41 9.37 1.73 -0.56
CA VAL A 41 8.20 2.26 0.15
C VAL A 41 7.11 1.20 0.10
N VAL A 42 6.92 0.48 1.20
CA VAL A 42 5.87 -0.53 1.36
C VAL A 42 4.56 0.17 1.68
N VAL A 43 3.52 -0.13 0.90
CA VAL A 43 2.19 0.48 0.98
C VAL A 43 1.16 -0.64 1.16
N PRO A 44 0.78 -0.93 2.42
CA PRO A 44 -0.19 -1.99 2.72
C PRO A 44 -1.56 -1.74 2.09
N GLY A 45 -2.30 -2.81 1.86
CA GLY A 45 -3.71 -2.78 1.49
C GLY A 45 -4.63 -2.56 2.70
N GLY A 46 -5.87 -3.05 2.56
CA GLY A 46 -6.96 -2.85 3.53
C GLY A 46 -8.14 -2.07 2.95
N ALA A 47 -8.39 -2.18 1.64
CA ALA A 47 -9.53 -1.58 0.93
C ALA A 47 -9.68 -0.06 1.13
N TYR A 48 -8.58 0.66 1.38
CA TYR A 48 -8.58 2.06 1.85
C TYR A 48 -9.35 2.30 3.16
N ARG A 49 -9.79 1.25 3.86
CA ARG A 49 -10.54 1.30 5.12
C ARG A 49 -9.65 1.23 6.35
N TYR A 50 -8.52 0.54 6.23
CA TYR A 50 -7.44 0.48 7.21
C TYR A 50 -6.12 0.18 6.50
N VAL A 51 -5.00 0.29 7.20
CA VAL A 51 -3.68 -0.12 6.68
C VAL A 51 -3.36 -1.49 7.28
N SER A 52 -3.30 -2.52 6.43
CA SER A 52 -3.19 -3.91 6.85
C SER A 52 -1.87 -4.20 7.60
N PRO A 53 -1.91 -4.66 8.87
CA PRO A 53 -0.70 -5.04 9.60
C PRO A 53 0.08 -6.19 8.94
N SER A 54 -0.61 -7.07 8.22
CA SER A 54 0.01 -8.26 7.61
C SER A 54 0.88 -7.93 6.39
N GLU A 55 0.82 -6.71 5.86
CA GLU A 55 1.51 -6.28 4.64
C GLU A 55 2.55 -5.18 4.91
N GLY A 56 2.79 -4.84 6.19
CA GLY A 56 3.78 -3.85 6.63
C GLY A 56 5.13 -4.47 7.02
N ASP A 57 5.34 -4.70 8.32
CA ASP A 57 6.64 -5.09 8.92
C ASP A 57 7.28 -6.31 8.26
N ILE A 58 6.48 -7.35 7.97
CA ILE A 58 7.00 -8.61 7.43
C ILE A 58 7.60 -8.42 6.03
N VAL A 59 6.92 -7.65 5.18
CA VAL A 59 7.41 -7.27 3.85
C VAL A 59 8.62 -6.36 3.97
N ALA A 60 8.58 -5.40 4.92
CA ALA A 60 9.69 -4.47 5.12
C ALA A 60 10.98 -5.19 5.50
N ARG A 61 10.91 -6.18 6.40
CA ARG A 61 12.04 -7.03 6.78
C ARG A 61 12.58 -7.82 5.59
N ARG A 62 11.69 -8.38 4.76
CA ARG A 62 12.10 -9.15 3.58
C ARG A 62 12.93 -8.34 2.60
N PHE A 63 12.57 -7.08 2.34
CA PHE A 63 13.36 -6.20 1.47
C PHE A 63 14.56 -5.55 2.17
N TYR A 64 14.48 -5.32 3.48
CA TYR A 64 15.64 -4.92 4.28
C TYR A 64 16.76 -5.97 4.21
N GLU A 65 16.43 -7.25 4.34
CA GLU A 65 17.40 -8.36 4.18
C GLU A 65 18.01 -8.44 2.77
N LYS A 66 17.32 -7.87 1.77
CA LYS A 66 17.80 -7.76 0.37
C LYS A 66 18.64 -6.49 0.13
N GLY A 67 18.92 -5.72 1.17
CA GLY A 67 19.81 -4.55 1.11
C GLY A 67 19.14 -3.23 0.73
N TYR A 68 17.81 -3.15 0.84
CA TYR A 68 17.05 -1.91 0.68
C TYR A 68 16.92 -1.18 2.02
N ASN A 69 16.93 0.15 2.00
CA ASN A 69 16.36 0.93 3.09
C ASN A 69 14.85 1.00 2.89
N VAL A 70 14.07 0.51 3.86
CA VAL A 70 12.62 0.30 3.67
C VAL A 70 11.82 1.27 4.53
N PHE A 71 10.67 1.70 4.03
CA PHE A 71 9.73 2.58 4.72
C PHE A 71 8.33 2.00 4.56
N VAL A 72 7.62 1.75 5.66
CA VAL A 72 6.20 1.38 5.62
C VAL A 72 5.38 2.65 5.75
N LEU A 73 4.48 2.89 4.79
CA LEU A 73 3.56 4.03 4.80
C LEU A 73 2.23 3.63 5.45
N ALA A 74 1.91 4.23 6.60
CA ALA A 74 0.55 4.25 7.11
C ALA A 74 -0.13 5.53 6.61
N TYR A 75 -0.87 5.40 5.50
CA TYR A 75 -1.57 6.49 4.81
C TYR A 75 -2.98 6.71 5.37
N THR A 76 -3.60 7.82 4.98
CA THR A 76 -4.98 8.17 5.34
C THR A 76 -5.95 7.13 4.81
N VAL A 77 -6.82 6.63 5.68
CA VAL A 77 -7.84 5.65 5.36
C VAL A 77 -9.22 6.13 5.78
N ASN A 78 -10.27 5.51 5.25
CA ASN A 78 -11.65 5.83 5.55
C ASN A 78 -12.40 4.57 5.97
N TYR A 79 -12.58 4.36 7.27
CA TYR A 79 -13.35 3.23 7.77
C TYR A 79 -14.87 3.49 7.78
N LEU A 80 -15.33 4.67 8.22
CA LEU A 80 -16.76 4.98 8.39
C LEU A 80 -17.30 6.10 7.49
N ASP A 81 -16.51 7.15 7.24
CA ASP A 81 -16.99 8.51 6.97
C ASP A 81 -16.66 8.99 5.54
N GLU A 82 -16.41 10.29 5.37
CA GLU A 82 -16.14 11.04 4.14
C GLU A 82 -15.23 10.33 3.12
N PRO A 83 -15.52 10.42 1.81
CA PRO A 83 -14.62 9.87 0.78
C PRO A 83 -13.20 10.43 0.88
N LEU A 84 -12.21 9.56 0.68
CA LEU A 84 -10.80 9.95 0.76
C LEU A 84 -10.36 10.91 -0.35
N LYS A 85 -10.99 10.80 -1.53
CA LYS A 85 -10.63 11.51 -2.75
C LYS A 85 -9.11 11.41 -2.99
N MET A 86 -8.42 12.55 -3.08
CA MET A 86 -7.00 12.62 -3.41
C MET A 86 -6.06 12.47 -2.21
N GLN A 87 -6.57 12.41 -0.97
CA GLN A 87 -5.73 12.46 0.23
C GLN A 87 -4.69 11.33 0.29
N PRO A 88 -5.01 10.04 0.04
CA PRO A 88 -4.01 8.98 0.04
C PRO A 88 -2.92 9.18 -1.02
N LEU A 89 -3.30 9.72 -2.19
CA LEU A 89 -2.37 10.01 -3.29
C LEU A 89 -1.41 11.16 -2.94
N ASN A 90 -1.91 12.16 -2.20
CA ASN A 90 -1.07 13.20 -1.62
C ASN A 90 -0.12 12.62 -0.57
N ASP A 91 -0.58 11.68 0.27
CA ASP A 91 0.25 11.04 1.30
C ASP A 91 1.44 10.29 0.69
N ILE A 92 1.21 9.40 -0.28
CA ILE A 92 2.30 8.66 -0.92
C ILE A 92 3.23 9.57 -1.73
N SER A 93 2.69 10.61 -2.38
CA SER A 93 3.49 11.63 -3.08
C SER A 93 4.44 12.36 -2.12
N ARG A 94 3.92 12.81 -0.97
CA ARG A 94 4.69 13.47 0.09
C ARG A 94 5.73 12.52 0.69
N ALA A 95 5.39 11.26 0.91
CA ALA A 95 6.31 10.24 1.42
C ALA A 95 7.54 10.06 0.51
N VAL A 96 7.34 9.91 -0.80
CA VAL A 96 8.45 9.81 -1.77
C VAL A 96 9.31 11.08 -1.76
N ARG A 97 8.69 12.27 -1.70
CA ARG A 97 9.41 13.56 -1.63
C ARG A 97 10.22 13.69 -0.34
N ILE A 98 9.71 13.24 0.81
CA ILE A 98 10.44 13.20 2.08
C ILE A 98 11.69 12.32 1.97
N ILE A 99 11.55 11.12 1.41
CA ILE A 99 12.68 10.19 1.24
C ILE A 99 13.75 10.84 0.35
N ARG A 100 13.37 11.43 -0.79
CA ARG A 100 14.31 12.14 -1.67
C ARG A 100 14.95 13.36 -1.01
N ARG A 101 14.17 14.15 -0.27
CA ARG A 101 14.66 15.34 0.45
C ARG A 101 15.74 14.98 1.46
N HIS A 102 15.58 13.84 2.14
CA HIS A 102 16.45 13.39 3.22
C HIS A 102 17.37 12.24 2.81
N ALA A 103 17.54 11.98 1.52
CA ALA A 103 18.24 10.81 0.99
C ALA A 103 19.65 10.64 1.58
N GLU A 104 20.41 11.73 1.73
CA GLU A 104 21.74 11.71 2.36
C GLU A 104 21.69 11.20 3.81
N LYS A 105 20.77 11.73 4.62
CA LYS A 105 20.59 11.34 6.03
C LYS A 105 20.06 9.91 6.17
N LEU A 106 19.28 9.47 5.19
CA LEU A 106 18.66 8.15 5.16
C LEU A 106 19.55 7.09 4.50
N HIS A 107 20.76 7.46 4.03
CA HIS A 107 21.64 6.61 3.22
C HIS A 107 20.89 5.97 2.03
N VAL A 108 20.04 6.76 1.38
CA VAL A 108 19.25 6.37 0.21
C VAL A 108 19.85 6.97 -1.06
N ASP A 109 19.83 6.20 -2.14
CA ASP A 109 20.00 6.71 -3.50
C ASP A 109 18.68 7.37 -3.98
N PRO A 110 18.62 8.70 -4.16
CA PRO A 110 17.38 9.42 -4.48
C PRO A 110 16.78 9.06 -5.84
N ASP A 111 17.56 8.42 -6.72
CA ASP A 111 17.15 7.97 -8.05
C ASP A 111 16.77 6.47 -8.07
N LYS A 112 16.63 5.85 -6.88
CA LYS A 112 16.26 4.43 -6.71
C LYS A 112 15.20 4.24 -5.63
N VAL A 113 14.10 4.99 -5.73
CA VAL A 113 12.94 4.88 -4.83
C VAL A 113 11.85 4.02 -5.48
N VAL A 114 11.68 2.80 -4.96
CA VAL A 114 10.67 1.84 -5.40
C VAL A 114 9.44 1.93 -4.50
N VAL A 115 8.23 1.85 -5.08
CA VAL A 115 6.99 1.67 -4.32
C VAL A 115 6.51 0.23 -4.42
N CYS A 116 6.10 -0.39 -3.31
CA CYS A 116 5.61 -1.77 -3.26
C CYS A 116 4.24 -1.79 -2.58
N GLY A 117 3.19 -1.91 -3.39
CA GLY A 117 1.80 -1.80 -2.95
C GLY A 117 1.05 -3.12 -2.98
N PHE A 118 0.15 -3.32 -2.03
CA PHE A 118 -0.68 -4.52 -1.89
C PHE A 118 -2.17 -4.18 -2.01
N SER A 119 -2.93 -4.89 -2.84
CA SER A 119 -4.38 -4.69 -2.96
C SER A 119 -4.75 -3.22 -3.23
N ALA A 120 -5.46 -2.54 -2.32
CA ALA A 120 -5.73 -1.09 -2.36
C ALA A 120 -4.46 -0.23 -2.26
N GLY A 121 -3.44 -0.65 -1.51
CA GLY A 121 -2.12 -0.03 -1.54
C GLY A 121 -1.41 -0.24 -2.89
N GLY A 122 -1.72 -1.34 -3.59
CA GLY A 122 -1.33 -1.57 -4.99
C GLY A 122 -1.98 -0.56 -5.93
N HIS A 123 -3.28 -0.28 -5.75
CA HIS A 123 -3.96 0.81 -6.44
C HIS A 123 -3.29 2.15 -6.15
N LEU A 124 -2.93 2.44 -4.89
CA LEU A 124 -2.31 3.70 -4.51
C LEU A 124 -0.93 3.89 -5.17
N CYS A 125 -0.10 2.84 -5.15
CA CYS A 125 1.18 2.84 -5.86
C CYS A 125 1.01 3.04 -7.37
N ALA A 126 0.09 2.30 -8.00
CA ALA A 126 -0.20 2.44 -9.41
C ALA A 126 -0.76 3.84 -9.75
N SER A 127 -1.60 4.40 -8.88
CA SER A 127 -2.14 5.76 -9.00
C SER A 127 -1.02 6.79 -9.00
N LEU A 128 -0.07 6.69 -8.05
CA LEU A 128 1.10 7.56 -8.06
C LEU A 128 1.89 7.41 -9.36
N CYS A 129 2.09 6.19 -9.86
CA CYS A 129 2.85 5.97 -11.09
C CYS A 129 2.20 6.60 -12.35
N VAL A 130 0.87 6.56 -12.48
CA VAL A 130 0.18 7.14 -13.64
C VAL A 130 -0.10 8.63 -13.49
N HIS A 131 -0.33 9.11 -12.26
CA HIS A 131 -0.78 10.47 -11.96
C HIS A 131 0.29 11.38 -11.36
N TYR A 132 1.55 10.94 -11.20
CA TYR A 132 2.58 11.70 -10.47
C TYR A 132 2.71 13.17 -10.91
N LYS A 133 2.51 13.47 -12.19
CA LYS A 133 2.61 14.82 -12.78
C LYS A 133 1.50 15.75 -12.32
N ASP A 134 0.34 15.21 -11.97
CA ASP A 134 -0.84 15.98 -11.57
C ASP A 134 -0.74 16.41 -10.10
N ILE A 135 0.06 15.68 -9.31
CA ILE A 135 0.13 15.86 -7.87
C ILE A 135 1.20 16.89 -7.53
N GLN A 136 0.74 18.03 -7.01
CA GLN A 136 1.60 19.09 -6.52
C GLN A 136 1.67 19.06 -4.99
N ASP A 137 2.81 19.50 -4.46
CA ASP A 137 3.00 19.65 -3.03
C ASP A 137 2.90 21.14 -2.65
N PRO A 138 2.06 21.51 -1.67
CA PRO A 138 1.89 22.90 -1.28
C PRO A 138 3.13 23.51 -0.63
N ARG A 139 4.08 22.69 -0.17
CA ARG A 139 5.28 23.15 0.55
C ARG A 139 6.43 23.38 -0.43
N PRO A 140 7.05 24.58 -0.46
CA PRO A 140 8.16 24.88 -1.36
C PRO A 140 9.35 23.91 -1.24
N GLU A 141 9.61 23.37 -0.04
CA GLU A 141 10.71 22.42 0.20
C GLU A 141 10.50 21.04 -0.45
N TYR A 142 9.25 20.69 -0.79
CA TYR A 142 8.89 19.44 -1.46
C TYR A 142 8.38 19.68 -2.90
N ALA A 143 7.87 20.87 -3.22
CA ALA A 143 7.26 21.20 -4.51
C ALA A 143 8.17 20.90 -5.71
N GLY A 144 9.47 21.20 -5.59
CA GLY A 144 10.47 20.96 -6.65
C GLY A 144 11.06 19.55 -6.68
N LEU A 145 10.67 18.66 -5.76
CA LEU A 145 11.14 17.28 -5.75
C LEU A 145 10.17 16.40 -6.53
N SER A 146 10.72 15.52 -7.36
CA SER A 146 9.92 14.50 -8.05
C SER A 146 9.25 13.58 -7.03
N ASN A 147 7.99 13.23 -7.28
CA ASN A 147 7.23 12.16 -6.62
C ASN A 147 7.11 10.91 -7.49
N ARG A 148 7.62 10.92 -8.73
CA ARG A 148 7.60 9.76 -9.63
C ARG A 148 8.45 8.63 -9.03
N PRO A 149 7.92 7.43 -8.74
CA PRO A 149 8.75 6.30 -8.34
C PRO A 149 9.73 5.90 -9.46
N ASP A 150 10.83 5.26 -9.09
CA ASP A 150 11.82 4.77 -10.05
C ASP A 150 11.47 3.36 -10.57
N ALA A 151 10.71 2.59 -9.78
CA ALA A 151 10.00 1.38 -10.18
C ALA A 151 8.80 1.13 -9.25
N ALA A 152 7.88 0.26 -9.65
CA ALA A 152 6.75 -0.17 -8.82
C ALA A 152 6.64 -1.69 -8.74
N VAL A 153 6.32 -2.21 -7.57
CA VAL A 153 5.92 -3.59 -7.31
C VAL A 153 4.45 -3.58 -6.91
N LEU A 154 3.60 -4.21 -7.72
CA LEU A 154 2.15 -4.22 -7.56
C LEU A 154 1.69 -5.66 -7.25
N SER A 155 1.34 -5.88 -5.99
CA SER A 155 0.94 -7.18 -5.45
C SER A 155 -0.59 -7.26 -5.41
N TYR A 156 -1.17 -8.17 -6.20
CA TYR A 156 -2.62 -8.39 -6.36
C TYR A 156 -3.43 -7.07 -6.38
N PRO A 157 -3.05 -6.11 -7.25
CA PRO A 157 -3.50 -4.74 -7.12
C PRO A 157 -4.96 -4.58 -7.51
N VAL A 158 -5.67 -3.70 -6.80
CA VAL A 158 -6.90 -3.10 -7.35
C VAL A 158 -6.47 -2.12 -8.46
N ILE A 159 -7.15 -2.14 -9.61
CA ILE A 159 -6.78 -1.34 -10.79
C ILE A 159 -7.99 -0.67 -11.44
N THR A 160 -9.04 -1.43 -11.73
CA THR A 160 -10.17 -0.96 -12.56
C THR A 160 -11.40 -0.68 -11.70
N SER A 161 -12.17 0.36 -12.06
CA SER A 161 -13.49 0.65 -11.47
C SER A 161 -14.65 -0.10 -12.13
N GLY A 162 -14.36 -0.82 -13.23
CA GLY A 162 -15.36 -1.50 -14.06
C GLY A 162 -15.85 -2.84 -13.51
N LYS A 163 -16.08 -3.80 -14.43
CA LYS A 163 -16.61 -5.14 -14.10
C LYS A 163 -15.83 -5.85 -12.99
N TYR A 164 -14.52 -5.64 -12.93
CA TYR A 164 -13.60 -6.34 -12.02
C TYR A 164 -13.20 -5.52 -10.79
N ALA A 165 -13.87 -4.39 -10.52
CA ALA A 165 -13.48 -3.55 -9.38
C ALA A 165 -13.73 -4.20 -8.04
N ASN A 166 -12.79 -3.99 -7.12
CA ASN A 166 -13.05 -4.11 -5.70
C ASN A 166 -13.91 -2.93 -5.24
N ARG A 167 -15.23 -3.17 -5.12
CA ARG A 167 -16.23 -2.11 -4.87
C ARG A 167 -16.01 -1.39 -3.54
N GLU A 168 -15.55 -2.10 -2.52
CA GLU A 168 -15.28 -1.51 -1.20
C GLU A 168 -14.15 -0.48 -1.24
N SER A 169 -13.08 -0.77 -1.98
CA SER A 169 -11.97 0.18 -2.19
C SER A 169 -12.44 1.47 -2.87
N PHE A 170 -13.25 1.35 -3.92
CA PHE A 170 -13.79 2.52 -4.63
C PHE A 170 -14.82 3.28 -3.80
N LEU A 171 -15.62 2.60 -2.98
CA LEU A 171 -16.56 3.24 -2.06
C LEU A 171 -15.82 4.07 -1.00
N ALA A 172 -14.75 3.52 -0.40
CA ALA A 172 -13.92 4.26 0.56
C ALA A 172 -13.19 5.45 -0.08
N LEU A 173 -12.71 5.26 -1.32
CA LEU A 173 -11.94 6.26 -2.05
C LEU A 173 -12.82 7.42 -2.56
N LEU A 174 -13.92 7.11 -3.25
CA LEU A 174 -14.69 8.10 -4.01
C LEU A 174 -16.10 8.37 -3.43
N GLY A 175 -16.59 7.53 -2.53
CA GLY A 175 -17.94 7.63 -1.98
C GLY A 175 -18.98 6.83 -2.76
N ALA A 176 -20.24 6.94 -2.34
CA ALA A 176 -21.34 6.14 -2.89
C ALA A 176 -21.80 6.61 -4.29
N ASP A 177 -21.56 7.87 -4.64
CA ASP A 177 -21.98 8.48 -5.90
C ASP A 177 -20.81 9.26 -6.54
N PRO A 178 -19.78 8.54 -7.03
CA PRO A 178 -18.64 9.17 -7.69
C PRO A 178 -19.02 9.70 -9.07
N SER A 179 -18.42 10.81 -9.49
CA SER A 179 -18.62 11.29 -10.86
C SER A 179 -17.97 10.35 -11.88
N GLU A 180 -18.42 10.40 -13.14
CA GLU A 180 -17.79 9.64 -14.23
C GLU A 180 -16.31 10.01 -14.40
N GLU A 181 -15.96 11.29 -14.18
CA GLU A 181 -14.59 11.80 -14.25
C GLU A 181 -13.72 11.20 -13.13
N GLU A 182 -14.24 11.12 -11.90
CA GLU A 182 -13.53 10.50 -10.78
C GLU A 182 -13.30 9.01 -11.00
N LEU A 183 -14.30 8.30 -11.52
CA LEU A 183 -14.17 6.88 -11.87
C LEU A 183 -13.16 6.67 -12.99
N GLU A 184 -13.21 7.48 -14.05
CA GLU A 184 -12.27 7.38 -15.17
C GLU A 184 -10.83 7.66 -14.71
N TYR A 185 -10.63 8.70 -13.90
CA TYR A 185 -9.34 9.07 -13.33
C TYR A 185 -8.76 7.94 -12.45
N MET A 186 -9.60 7.27 -11.66
CA MET A 186 -9.18 6.15 -10.80
C MET A 186 -9.26 4.77 -11.49
N THR A 187 -9.52 4.71 -12.81
CA THR A 187 -9.45 3.49 -13.60
C THR A 187 -8.08 3.38 -14.26
N LEU A 188 -7.11 2.84 -13.51
CA LEU A 188 -5.69 3.10 -13.74
C LEU A 188 -5.16 2.47 -15.03
N GLU A 189 -5.75 1.38 -15.51
CA GLU A 189 -5.36 0.77 -16.79
C GLU A 189 -5.60 1.70 -17.99
N LYS A 190 -6.49 2.69 -17.86
CA LYS A 190 -6.77 3.69 -18.89
C LYS A 190 -5.82 4.89 -18.84
N GLN A 191 -5.09 5.05 -17.74
CA GLN A 191 -4.23 6.20 -17.46
C GLN A 191 -2.75 5.92 -17.72
N VAL A 192 -2.41 4.70 -18.16
CA VAL A 192 -1.02 4.31 -18.45
C VAL A 192 -0.48 5.12 -19.64
N THR A 193 0.71 5.67 -19.46
CA THR A 193 1.47 6.39 -20.50
C THR A 193 2.89 5.84 -20.59
N ALA A 194 3.62 6.22 -21.65
CA ALA A 194 5.02 5.80 -21.84
C ALA A 194 5.99 6.35 -20.77
N ASP A 195 5.59 7.40 -20.03
CA ASP A 195 6.42 8.03 -18.99
C ASP A 195 6.33 7.31 -17.63
N MET A 196 5.47 6.30 -17.53
CA MET A 196 5.26 5.52 -16.32
C MET A 196 6.55 4.76 -15.93
N PRO A 197 6.88 4.63 -14.63
CA PRO A 197 8.01 3.80 -14.21
C PRO A 197 7.81 2.31 -14.55
N PRO A 198 8.91 1.55 -14.69
CA PRO A 198 8.84 0.10 -14.82
C PRO A 198 8.01 -0.55 -13.70
N CYS A 199 7.22 -1.56 -14.04
CA CYS A 199 6.33 -2.24 -13.09
C CYS A 199 6.57 -3.75 -12.99
N PHE A 200 6.66 -4.28 -11.78
CA PHE A 200 6.55 -5.71 -11.48
C PHE A 200 5.15 -5.99 -10.93
N LEU A 201 4.41 -6.90 -11.56
CA LEU A 201 3.09 -7.33 -11.11
C LEU A 201 3.13 -8.79 -10.68
N TRP A 202 2.44 -9.11 -9.60
CA TRP A 202 2.10 -10.49 -9.30
C TRP A 202 0.71 -10.65 -8.69
N GLN A 203 0.08 -11.79 -8.90
CA GLN A 203 -1.24 -12.13 -8.33
C GLN A 203 -1.49 -13.64 -8.40
N THR A 204 -2.45 -14.17 -7.66
CA THR A 204 -2.93 -15.55 -7.78
C THR A 204 -4.15 -15.62 -8.71
N ALA A 205 -4.25 -16.66 -9.53
CA ALA A 205 -5.38 -16.81 -10.46
C ALA A 205 -6.72 -17.07 -9.76
N SER A 206 -6.68 -17.59 -8.53
CA SER A 206 -7.86 -17.93 -7.72
C SER A 206 -8.27 -16.83 -6.73
N ASP A 207 -7.68 -15.63 -6.82
CA ASP A 207 -8.06 -14.48 -6.00
C ASP A 207 -9.55 -14.14 -6.14
N LYS A 208 -10.29 -14.29 -5.03
CA LYS A 208 -11.74 -14.06 -4.98
C LYS A 208 -12.13 -12.64 -4.53
N SER A 209 -11.18 -11.82 -4.06
CA SER A 209 -11.46 -10.48 -3.52
C SER A 209 -11.14 -9.38 -4.54
N VAL A 210 -10.02 -9.54 -5.25
CA VAL A 210 -9.63 -8.69 -6.36
C VAL A 210 -9.43 -9.62 -7.56
N PRO A 211 -10.35 -9.65 -8.54
CA PRO A 211 -10.22 -10.54 -9.68
C PRO A 211 -8.88 -10.33 -10.40
N VAL A 212 -8.22 -11.42 -10.79
CA VAL A 212 -6.91 -11.42 -11.46
C VAL A 212 -6.88 -10.56 -12.73
N GLU A 213 -8.05 -10.33 -13.33
CA GLU A 213 -8.25 -9.41 -14.45
C GLU A 213 -7.73 -7.99 -14.19
N ASN A 214 -7.68 -7.52 -12.94
CA ASN A 214 -7.04 -6.25 -12.62
C ASN A 214 -5.58 -6.23 -13.08
N SER A 215 -4.81 -7.29 -12.75
CA SER A 215 -3.42 -7.40 -13.18
C SER A 215 -3.27 -7.64 -14.69
N TYR A 216 -4.18 -8.40 -15.33
CA TYR A 216 -4.16 -8.59 -16.78
C TYR A 216 -4.41 -7.29 -17.55
N LEU A 217 -5.42 -6.52 -17.15
CA LEU A 217 -5.76 -5.23 -17.76
C LEU A 217 -4.57 -4.27 -17.67
N PHE A 218 -3.95 -4.17 -16.50
CA PHE A 218 -2.82 -3.28 -16.30
C PHE A 218 -1.57 -3.73 -17.07
N ALA A 219 -1.23 -5.02 -17.05
CA ALA A 219 -0.12 -5.56 -17.83
C ALA A 219 -0.31 -5.33 -19.34
N GLN A 220 -1.55 -5.44 -19.85
CA GLN A 220 -1.87 -5.14 -21.24
C GLN A 220 -1.69 -3.64 -21.55
N ALA A 221 -2.10 -2.75 -20.64
CA ALA A 221 -1.91 -1.31 -20.80
C ALA A 221 -0.43 -0.91 -20.79
N LEU A 222 0.37 -1.50 -19.89
CA LEU A 222 1.84 -1.33 -19.84
C LEU A 222 2.50 -1.77 -21.15
N LYS A 223 2.13 -2.96 -21.65
CA LYS A 223 2.60 -3.48 -22.93
C LYS A 223 2.27 -2.53 -24.08
N ASN A 224 1.03 -2.06 -24.15
CA ASN A 224 0.56 -1.17 -25.23
C ASN A 224 1.28 0.19 -25.22
N SER A 225 1.71 0.64 -24.03
CA SER A 225 2.42 1.92 -23.86
C SER A 225 3.95 1.78 -23.93
N GLY A 226 4.48 0.56 -24.12
CA GLY A 226 5.92 0.30 -24.19
C GLY A 226 6.65 0.42 -22.85
N VAL A 227 5.93 0.38 -21.73
CA VAL A 227 6.52 0.47 -20.38
C VAL A 227 7.15 -0.88 -20.02
N PRO A 228 8.41 -0.93 -19.55
CA PRO A 228 9.02 -2.18 -19.11
C PRO A 228 8.25 -2.80 -17.93
N TYR A 229 7.90 -4.07 -18.05
CA TYR A 229 7.17 -4.75 -16.97
C TYR A 229 7.52 -6.24 -16.84
N ALA A 230 7.20 -6.81 -15.69
CA ALA A 230 7.09 -8.25 -15.47
C ALA A 230 5.71 -8.55 -14.89
N HIS A 231 5.10 -9.67 -15.28
CA HIS A 231 3.81 -10.09 -14.76
C HIS A 231 3.84 -11.59 -14.43
N HIS A 232 3.67 -11.90 -13.15
CA HIS A 232 3.68 -13.25 -12.61
C HIS A 232 2.31 -13.62 -12.05
N VAL A 233 1.59 -14.52 -12.72
CA VAL A 233 0.34 -15.07 -12.17
C VAL A 233 0.58 -16.47 -11.65
N PHE A 234 0.39 -16.66 -10.35
CA PHE A 234 0.52 -17.94 -9.67
C PHE A 234 -0.78 -18.73 -9.73
N SER A 235 -0.68 -20.06 -9.68
CA SER A 235 -1.80 -20.94 -9.98
C SER A 235 -2.95 -20.86 -8.98
N ASP A 236 -2.64 -20.72 -7.70
CA ASP A 236 -3.60 -20.72 -6.60
C ASP A 236 -3.12 -19.85 -5.42
N GLY A 237 -4.01 -19.58 -4.47
CA GLY A 237 -3.77 -18.78 -3.26
C GLY A 237 -4.82 -17.71 -3.02
N VAL A 238 -5.10 -17.45 -1.74
CA VAL A 238 -6.11 -16.47 -1.31
C VAL A 238 -5.65 -15.02 -1.58
N HIS A 239 -6.58 -14.06 -1.46
CA HIS A 239 -6.21 -12.65 -1.47
C HIS A 239 -5.39 -12.26 -0.23
N GLY A 240 -4.46 -11.31 -0.37
CA GLY A 240 -3.73 -10.75 0.77
C GLY A 240 -2.69 -11.70 1.37
N MET A 241 -1.99 -12.46 0.51
CA MET A 241 -0.92 -13.37 0.92
C MET A 241 0.37 -12.68 1.38
N SER A 242 0.45 -11.34 1.31
CA SER A 242 1.64 -10.56 1.71
C SER A 242 2.94 -11.10 1.08
N ASP A 243 3.95 -11.43 1.89
CA ASP A 243 5.20 -12.07 1.49
C ASP A 243 5.09 -13.61 1.32
N ALA A 244 3.90 -14.16 1.59
CA ALA A 244 3.55 -15.58 1.51
C ALA A 244 4.53 -16.49 2.26
N SER A 245 4.94 -16.05 3.45
CA SER A 245 5.78 -16.80 4.36
C SER A 245 4.99 -17.60 5.41
N GLU A 246 5.69 -18.50 6.07
CA GLU A 246 5.22 -19.19 7.28
C GLU A 246 4.83 -18.21 8.40
N ASP A 247 5.58 -17.11 8.54
CA ASP A 247 5.28 -16.09 9.55
C ASP A 247 4.00 -15.30 9.19
N TRP A 248 3.71 -15.08 7.91
CA TRP A 248 2.41 -14.54 7.47
C TRP A 248 1.27 -15.50 7.81
N LEU A 249 1.42 -16.79 7.48
CA LEU A 249 0.38 -17.80 7.70
C LEU A 249 0.06 -17.97 9.20
N GLU A 250 1.09 -17.92 10.05
CA GLU A 250 0.97 -18.00 11.51
C GLU A 250 0.59 -16.67 12.18
N GLY A 251 0.41 -15.59 11.41
CA GLY A 251 0.00 -14.29 11.95
C GLY A 251 1.06 -13.64 12.84
N LYS A 252 2.35 -13.82 12.51
CA LYS A 252 3.53 -13.33 13.23
C LYS A 252 4.08 -12.02 12.64
N TYR A 253 3.19 -11.09 12.31
CA TYR A 253 3.54 -9.71 11.97
C TYR A 253 3.23 -8.81 13.18
N ARG A 254 4.22 -8.02 13.63
CA ARG A 254 4.27 -7.53 15.03
C ARG A 254 3.71 -6.12 15.28
N GLU A 255 3.27 -5.42 14.24
CA GLU A 255 3.20 -3.96 14.35
C GLU A 255 1.80 -3.39 14.10
N ASN A 256 1.19 -2.84 15.16
CA ASN A 256 -0.14 -2.22 15.12
C ASN A 256 -0.12 -0.75 14.72
N TYR A 257 1.05 -0.16 14.42
CA TYR A 257 1.12 1.26 14.04
C TYR A 257 0.28 1.57 12.79
N THR A 258 0.05 0.57 11.94
CA THR A 258 -0.80 0.71 10.75
C THR A 258 -2.28 0.89 11.10
N LEU A 259 -2.71 0.49 12.30
CA LEU A 259 -4.09 0.62 12.77
C LEU A 259 -4.33 1.88 13.61
N GLU A 260 -3.34 2.78 13.74
CA GLU A 260 -3.46 3.92 14.64
C GLU A 260 -4.65 4.84 14.32
N GLN A 261 -4.89 5.14 13.03
CA GLN A 261 -6.07 5.92 12.65
C GLN A 261 -7.38 5.23 13.07
N ILE A 262 -7.43 3.90 12.98
CA ILE A 262 -8.62 3.11 13.34
C ILE A 262 -8.86 3.15 14.85
N VAL A 263 -7.79 3.05 15.65
CA VAL A 263 -7.89 3.18 17.11
C VAL A 263 -8.42 4.57 17.48
N ARG A 264 -7.89 5.63 16.87
CA ARG A 264 -8.33 7.01 17.13
C ARG A 264 -9.79 7.25 16.73
N LEU A 265 -10.21 6.68 15.60
CA LEU A 265 -11.60 6.69 15.16
C LEU A 265 -12.50 5.94 16.16
N ALA A 266 -12.12 4.74 16.58
CA ALA A 266 -12.90 3.96 17.55
C ALA A 266 -13.02 4.71 18.89
N ASP A 267 -11.97 5.37 19.35
CA ASP A 267 -12.00 6.21 20.54
C ASP A 267 -12.94 7.41 20.35
N ALA A 268 -12.90 8.06 19.19
CA ALA A 268 -13.79 9.18 18.87
C ALA A 268 -15.27 8.77 18.82
N VAL A 269 -15.60 7.61 18.26
CA VAL A 269 -16.96 7.02 18.26
C VAL A 269 -17.42 6.79 19.69
N ARG A 270 -16.58 6.16 20.52
CA ARG A 270 -16.89 5.88 21.93
C ARG A 270 -17.13 7.16 22.74
N GLU A 271 -16.41 8.23 22.42
CA GLU A 271 -16.52 9.55 23.06
C GLU A 271 -17.68 10.40 22.52
N GLY A 272 -18.44 9.92 21.53
CA GLY A 272 -19.57 10.65 20.95
C GLY A 272 -19.15 11.82 20.04
N LYS A 273 -17.95 11.77 19.45
CA LYS A 273 -17.45 12.76 18.48
C LYS A 273 -17.91 12.50 17.04
N THR A 274 -18.68 11.43 16.83
CA THR A 274 -19.21 11.01 15.52
C THR A 274 -20.71 10.75 15.64
N ASP A 275 -21.40 10.59 14.50
CA ASP A 275 -22.83 10.29 14.47
C ASP A 275 -23.16 8.80 14.75
N TYR A 276 -22.14 7.98 14.98
CA TYR A 276 -22.31 6.55 15.25
C TYR A 276 -22.59 6.28 16.74
N PRO A 277 -23.40 5.25 17.04
CA PRO A 277 -23.63 4.85 18.43
C PRO A 277 -22.33 4.33 19.07
N PRO A 278 -22.05 4.59 20.38
CA PRO A 278 -20.80 4.19 21.03
C PRO A 278 -20.44 2.70 20.91
N GLU A 279 -21.44 1.82 20.78
CA GLU A 279 -21.26 0.38 20.58
C GLU A 279 -20.49 0.07 19.28
N LYS A 280 -20.56 0.95 18.27
CA LYS A 280 -19.84 0.82 17.00
C LYS A 280 -18.32 0.85 17.20
N SER A 281 -17.81 1.52 18.23
CA SER A 281 -16.38 1.49 18.59
C SER A 281 -15.88 0.06 18.79
N GLU A 282 -16.70 -0.78 19.42
CA GLU A 282 -16.32 -2.15 19.75
C GLU A 282 -16.36 -3.08 18.54
N GLU A 283 -17.28 -2.83 17.61
CA GLU A 283 -17.32 -3.48 16.31
C GLU A 283 -16.07 -3.16 15.50
N ILE A 284 -15.68 -1.88 15.44
CA ILE A 284 -14.48 -1.40 14.73
C ILE A 284 -13.24 -2.13 15.25
N LEU A 285 -13.02 -2.12 16.56
CA LEU A 285 -11.84 -2.74 17.17
C LEU A 285 -11.84 -4.27 17.03
N ALA A 286 -13.00 -4.91 17.02
CA ALA A 286 -13.11 -6.35 16.81
C ALA A 286 -12.75 -6.74 15.37
N GLU A 287 -13.24 -5.99 14.38
CA GLU A 287 -12.97 -6.27 12.95
C GLU A 287 -11.49 -6.16 12.59
N VAL A 288 -10.76 -5.21 13.17
CA VAL A 288 -9.31 -5.08 12.96
C VAL A 288 -8.46 -5.92 13.92
N GLY A 289 -9.08 -6.79 14.71
CA GLY A 289 -8.38 -7.74 15.58
C GLY A 289 -7.73 -7.13 16.82
N LEU A 290 -8.17 -5.94 17.24
CA LEU A 290 -7.68 -5.24 18.43
C LEU A 290 -8.51 -5.52 19.69
N LYS A 291 -9.68 -6.16 19.56
CA LYS A 291 -10.51 -6.56 20.70
C LYS A 291 -11.01 -8.01 20.57
N GLY A 292 -11.00 -8.72 21.70
CA GLY A 292 -11.49 -10.11 21.82
C GLY A 292 -10.36 -11.13 21.97
N ARG A 293 -10.72 -12.43 22.03
CA ARG A 293 -9.73 -13.51 21.89
C ARG A 293 -9.21 -13.48 20.46
N LYS A 294 -7.90 -13.59 20.27
CA LYS A 294 -7.27 -13.72 18.94
C LYS A 294 -7.91 -14.94 18.25
N GLN A 295 -8.87 -14.70 17.36
CA GLN A 295 -9.41 -15.75 16.53
C GLN A 295 -8.31 -16.13 15.54
N GLU A 296 -8.07 -17.43 15.39
CA GLU A 296 -7.20 -17.88 14.31
C GLU A 296 -7.85 -17.46 13.00
N LYS A 297 -7.07 -16.78 12.14
CA LYS A 297 -7.55 -16.31 10.85
C LYS A 297 -7.98 -17.45 9.94
N TRP A 298 -7.40 -18.64 10.14
CA TRP A 298 -7.51 -19.81 9.29
C TRP A 298 -7.89 -21.03 10.10
N THR A 299 -8.80 -21.86 9.60
CA THR A 299 -9.01 -23.21 10.16
C THR A 299 -7.80 -24.12 9.91
N PRO A 300 -7.66 -25.26 10.61
CA PRO A 300 -6.59 -26.22 10.32
C PRO A 300 -6.57 -26.67 8.85
N GLU A 301 -7.73 -26.91 8.25
CA GLU A 301 -7.85 -27.31 6.84
C GLU A 301 -7.44 -26.18 5.89
N GLU A 302 -7.82 -24.94 6.19
CA GLU A 302 -7.40 -23.76 5.40
C GLU A 302 -5.88 -23.55 5.51
N LYS A 303 -5.29 -23.75 6.69
CA LYS A 303 -3.83 -23.69 6.86
C LYS A 303 -3.12 -24.74 6.02
N GLU A 304 -3.61 -25.98 6.00
CA GLU A 304 -3.02 -27.05 5.19
C GLU A 304 -3.05 -26.70 3.69
N GLN A 305 -4.17 -26.15 3.20
CA GLN A 305 -4.29 -25.67 1.82
C GLN A 305 -3.33 -24.51 1.53
N LEU A 306 -3.24 -23.54 2.46
CA LEU A 306 -2.35 -22.40 2.31
C LEU A 306 -0.87 -22.79 2.33
N HIS A 307 -0.47 -23.70 3.22
CA HIS A 307 0.90 -24.24 3.24
C HIS A 307 1.31 -24.85 1.89
N ALA A 308 0.38 -25.49 1.18
CA ALA A 308 0.68 -26.09 -0.13
C ALA A 308 1.03 -25.04 -1.20
N VAL A 309 0.51 -23.81 -1.08
CA VAL A 309 0.76 -22.72 -2.07
C VAL A 309 1.90 -21.78 -1.66
N LEU A 310 2.29 -21.72 -0.38
CA LEU A 310 3.38 -20.84 0.09
C LEU A 310 4.69 -21.00 -0.73
N PRO A 311 5.16 -22.22 -1.07
CA PRO A 311 6.42 -22.36 -1.81
C PRO A 311 6.38 -21.76 -3.21
N GLU A 312 5.22 -21.74 -3.88
CA GLU A 312 5.06 -21.15 -5.20
C GLU A 312 4.93 -19.63 -5.09
N VAL A 313 3.98 -19.15 -4.29
CA VAL A 313 3.66 -17.72 -4.18
C VAL A 313 4.80 -16.96 -3.49
N GLY A 314 5.39 -17.54 -2.44
CA GLY A 314 6.51 -16.97 -1.67
C GLY A 314 7.80 -16.77 -2.46
N MET A 315 7.85 -17.17 -3.74
CA MET A 315 8.96 -16.83 -4.65
C MET A 315 8.90 -15.38 -5.15
N TRP A 316 7.75 -14.70 -5.04
CA TRP A 316 7.58 -13.37 -5.62
C TRP A 316 8.60 -12.33 -5.14
N PRO A 317 9.04 -12.28 -3.86
CA PRO A 317 10.02 -11.27 -3.42
C PRO A 317 11.39 -11.47 -4.09
N GLU A 318 11.81 -12.73 -4.31
CA GLU A 318 13.02 -13.07 -5.06
C GLU A 318 12.90 -12.69 -6.55
N LEU A 319 11.74 -12.95 -7.16
CA LEU A 319 11.50 -12.58 -8.56
C LEU A 319 11.50 -11.06 -8.74
N ALA A 320 10.84 -10.34 -7.83
CA ALA A 320 10.80 -8.88 -7.83
C ALA A 320 12.21 -8.29 -7.65
N GLU A 321 12.99 -8.76 -6.69
CA GLU A 321 14.35 -8.24 -6.44
C GLU A 321 15.29 -8.46 -7.64
N ARG A 322 15.27 -9.65 -8.25
CA ARG A 322 16.08 -9.91 -9.45
C ARG A 322 15.68 -9.04 -10.63
N TRP A 323 14.39 -8.77 -10.77
CA TRP A 323 13.88 -7.90 -11.82
C TRP A 323 14.24 -6.43 -11.54
N LEU A 324 14.05 -5.94 -10.32
CA LEU A 324 14.42 -4.58 -9.89
C LEU A 324 15.91 -4.30 -10.06
N ASN A 325 16.77 -5.26 -9.69
CA ASN A 325 18.22 -5.16 -9.89
C ASN A 325 18.63 -4.99 -11.37
N ARG A 326 17.75 -5.26 -12.33
CA ARG A 326 17.98 -4.97 -13.74
C ARG A 326 17.46 -3.59 -14.16
N GLN A 327 16.38 -3.13 -13.55
CA GLN A 327 15.75 -1.84 -13.89
C GLN A 327 16.44 -0.65 -13.23
N LEU A 328 16.99 -0.83 -12.02
CA LEU A 328 17.63 0.22 -11.21
C LEU A 328 19.15 0.32 -11.42
N LYS A 329 19.66 -0.19 -12.54
CA LYS A 329 21.09 -0.22 -12.85
C LYS A 329 21.61 1.09 -13.42
#